data_AF-A0A1Y1X7N9-F1
#
_entry.id   AF-A0A1Y1X7N9-F1
#
_cell.length_a   1.000
_cell.length_b   1.000
_cell.length_c   1.000
_cell.angle_alpha   90.00
_cell.angle_beta   90.00
_cell.angle_gamma   90.00
#
_symmetry.space_group_name_H-M   'P 1'
#
loop_
_entity.id
_entity.type
_entity.pdbx_description
1 polymer ?
#
loop_
_entity_poly.entity_id
_entity_poly.type
_entity_poly.pdbx_seq_one_letter_code
_entity_poly.pdbx_strand_id
1 'polypeptide(L)'
;MAKHPDVEWGPYLPISIVTTLHAARIAFDLRKALPKNEQTPLLQGLFAFYTLSFGGTTTSALLLANPPGWLASNALLPIYTLIYLAIFKSPFDVVFQLLNFLGPLTELVLSIGDCISCTFAITSMGVEATRLSSNKYIASSYVGMLICGTLSGCGGGIFTDAFQLTRRVWAFRTPAVYSALGSDMKVCFSITSLYVFTTSPFAFAKYLGLDAAWFPLLSAHEAKTVCCSVLLGTMLYRKCFSPSTDLKTQKMKAH
;
A
#
# COMPACT_ATOMS: atom_id res chain seq x y z
N MET A 1 1.60 -26.91 -10.56
CA MET A 1 0.54 -25.86 -10.51
C MET A 1 0.61 -25.26 -9.12
N ALA A 2 1.18 -24.05 -8.97
CA ALA A 2 1.24 -23.41 -7.67
C ALA A 2 -0.19 -23.04 -7.27
N LYS A 3 -0.69 -23.59 -6.16
CA LYS A 3 -1.94 -23.13 -5.56
C LYS A 3 -1.78 -21.65 -5.26
N HIS A 4 -2.59 -20.80 -5.89
CA HIS A 4 -2.76 -19.45 -5.39
C HIS A 4 -3.21 -19.57 -3.93
N PRO A 5 -2.57 -18.89 -2.97
CA PRO A 5 -3.03 -18.93 -1.59
C PRO A 5 -4.47 -18.42 -1.59
N ASP A 6 -5.40 -19.23 -1.08
CA ASP A 6 -6.77 -18.82 -0.87
C ASP A 6 -6.75 -17.55 -0.02
N VAL A 7 -7.16 -16.43 -0.62
CA VAL A 7 -7.16 -15.11 0.02
C VAL A 7 -8.34 -15.08 0.97
N GLU A 8 -8.26 -15.80 2.08
CA GLU A 8 -9.33 -15.78 3.08
C GLU A 8 -8.96 -14.82 4.20
N TRP A 9 -9.52 -13.60 4.13
CA TRP A 9 -9.76 -12.77 5.32
C TRP A 9 -10.98 -13.30 6.10
N GLY A 10 -11.06 -14.63 6.28
CA GLY A 10 -12.25 -15.29 6.80
C GLY A 10 -13.55 -14.93 6.03
N PRO A 11 -14.70 -15.39 6.54
CA PRO A 11 -16.00 -15.14 5.91
C PRO A 11 -16.57 -13.72 6.13
N TYR A 12 -15.86 -12.85 6.87
CA TYR A 12 -16.47 -11.66 7.48
C TYR A 12 -16.27 -10.35 6.70
N LEU A 13 -15.30 -10.27 5.77
CA LEU A 13 -15.05 -9.06 4.97
C LEU A 13 -14.84 -9.42 3.49
N PRO A 14 -15.82 -9.13 2.62
CA PRO A 14 -15.68 -9.38 1.19
C PRO A 14 -14.49 -8.60 0.61
N ILE A 15 -13.56 -9.30 -0.03
CA ILE A 15 -12.38 -8.72 -0.69
C ILE A 15 -12.78 -7.58 -1.63
N SER A 16 -13.93 -7.71 -2.29
CA SER A 16 -14.48 -6.69 -3.19
C SER A 16 -14.74 -5.35 -2.50
N ILE A 17 -15.17 -5.35 -1.23
CA ILE A 17 -15.42 -4.11 -0.47
C ILE A 17 -14.09 -3.43 -0.13
N VAL A 18 -13.13 -4.19 0.43
CA VAL A 18 -11.82 -3.66 0.80
C VAL A 18 -11.07 -3.12 -0.41
N THR A 19 -11.07 -3.85 -1.52
CA THR A 19 -10.45 -3.42 -2.78
C THR A 19 -11.12 -2.16 -3.36
N THR A 20 -12.44 -2.06 -3.27
CA THR A 20 -13.18 -0.86 -3.69
C THR A 20 -12.82 0.35 -2.81
N LEU A 21 -12.73 0.16 -1.49
CA LEU A 21 -12.35 1.23 -0.57
C LEU A 21 -10.90 1.70 -0.80
N HIS A 22 -9.97 0.78 -1.01
CA HIS A 22 -8.58 1.11 -1.35
C HIS A 22 -8.51 1.86 -2.70
N ALA A 23 -9.18 1.36 -3.75
CA ALA A 23 -9.26 2.04 -5.03
C ALA A 23 -9.83 3.47 -4.90
N ALA A 24 -10.90 3.63 -4.12
CA ALA A 24 -11.53 4.92 -3.88
C ALA A 24 -10.62 5.85 -3.09
N ARG A 25 -9.89 5.34 -2.08
CA ARG A 25 -8.88 6.10 -1.32
C ARG A 25 -7.82 6.68 -2.25
N ILE A 26 -7.17 5.82 -3.03
CA ILE A 26 -6.07 6.22 -3.91
C ILE A 26 -6.56 7.21 -4.98
N ALA A 27 -7.73 6.98 -5.58
CA ALA A 27 -8.29 7.88 -6.58
C ALA A 27 -8.68 9.25 -5.97
N PHE A 28 -9.26 9.26 -4.77
CA PHE A 28 -9.62 10.48 -4.06
C PHE A 28 -8.39 11.30 -3.69
N ASP A 29 -7.35 10.66 -3.13
CA ASP A 29 -6.10 11.33 -2.76
C ASP A 29 -5.34 11.83 -3.99
N LEU A 30 -5.25 11.02 -5.06
CA LEU A 30 -4.65 11.43 -6.33
C LEU A 30 -5.36 12.66 -6.89
N ARG A 31 -6.69 12.67 -6.86
CA ARG A 31 -7.47 13.81 -7.34
C ARG A 31 -7.28 15.06 -6.50
N LYS A 32 -7.17 14.92 -5.17
CA LYS A 32 -6.87 16.05 -4.27
C LYS A 32 -5.45 16.60 -4.49
N ALA A 33 -4.50 15.75 -4.84
CA ALA A 33 -3.11 16.13 -5.07
C ALA A 33 -2.88 16.82 -6.43
N LEU A 34 -3.73 16.56 -7.42
CA LEU A 34 -3.63 17.17 -8.75
C LEU A 34 -4.09 18.64 -8.73
N PRO A 35 -3.40 19.55 -9.44
CA PRO A 35 -3.82 20.95 -9.55
C PRO A 35 -5.21 21.08 -10.20
N LYS A 36 -6.10 21.90 -9.64
CA LYS A 36 -7.47 22.11 -10.15
C LYS A 36 -7.53 22.55 -11.63
N ASN A 37 -6.49 23.23 -12.11
CA ASN A 37 -6.43 23.78 -13.46
C ASN A 37 -5.70 22.88 -14.46
N GLU A 38 -5.13 21.76 -14.02
CA GLU A 38 -4.43 20.81 -14.90
C GLU A 38 -5.30 19.58 -15.14
N GLN A 39 -5.90 19.50 -16.33
CA GLN A 39 -6.54 18.26 -16.76
C GLN A 39 -5.46 17.26 -17.15
N THR A 40 -5.30 16.20 -16.35
CA THR A 40 -4.54 15.02 -16.75
C THR A 40 -5.31 14.25 -17.84
N PRO A 41 -4.67 13.93 -18.97
CA PRO A 41 -5.21 13.01 -19.96
C PRO A 41 -5.64 11.69 -19.30
N LEU A 42 -6.73 11.10 -19.81
CA LEU A 42 -7.36 9.93 -19.19
C LEU A 42 -6.37 8.76 -18.99
N LEU A 43 -5.65 8.39 -20.04
CA LEU A 43 -4.69 7.28 -20.00
C LEU A 43 -3.52 7.57 -19.06
N GLN A 44 -3.05 8.82 -19.05
CA GLN A 44 -1.97 9.24 -18.16
C GLN A 44 -2.40 9.14 -16.70
N GLY A 45 -3.59 9.63 -16.36
CA GLY A 45 -4.13 9.55 -15.01
C GLY A 45 -4.45 8.11 -14.58
N LEU A 46 -4.99 7.28 -15.47
CA LEU A 46 -5.21 5.86 -15.21
C LEU A 46 -3.89 5.12 -14.94
N PHE A 47 -2.84 5.36 -15.72
CA PHE A 47 -1.54 4.74 -15.50
C PHE A 47 -0.93 5.16 -14.16
N ALA A 48 -0.98 6.45 -13.83
CA ALA A 48 -0.54 6.95 -12.53
C ALA A 48 -1.32 6.31 -11.38
N PHE A 49 -2.65 6.21 -11.54
CA PHE A 49 -3.54 5.57 -10.58
C PHE A 49 -3.22 4.08 -10.39
N TYR A 50 -3.09 3.30 -11.46
CA TYR A 50 -2.71 1.88 -11.36
C TYR A 50 -1.32 1.70 -10.76
N THR A 51 -0.38 2.59 -11.05
CA THR A 51 0.97 2.53 -10.46
C THR A 51 0.92 2.79 -8.96
N LEU A 52 0.12 3.76 -8.51
CA LEU A 52 -0.11 4.00 -7.09
C LEU A 52 -0.78 2.80 -6.40
N SER A 53 -1.79 2.22 -7.04
CA SER A 53 -2.58 1.12 -6.48
C SER A 53 -1.87 -0.23 -6.46
N PHE A 54 -1.14 -0.56 -7.52
CA PHE A 54 -0.57 -1.91 -7.72
C PHE A 54 0.95 -1.92 -7.74
N GLY A 55 1.63 -0.77 -7.75
CA GLY A 55 3.08 -0.70 -7.90
C GLY A 55 3.83 -1.45 -6.80
N GLY A 56 3.33 -1.42 -5.56
CA GLY A 56 3.96 -2.14 -4.45
C GLY A 56 3.96 -3.66 -4.65
N THR A 57 2.76 -4.24 -4.80
CA THR A 57 2.60 -5.69 -5.01
C THR A 57 3.19 -6.17 -6.33
N THR A 58 3.19 -5.32 -7.37
CA THR A 58 3.88 -5.58 -8.64
C THR A 58 5.39 -5.66 -8.43
N THR A 59 5.98 -4.76 -7.66
CA THR A 59 7.42 -4.81 -7.35
C THR A 59 7.80 -6.10 -6.64
N SER A 60 7.05 -6.46 -5.60
CA SER A 60 7.24 -7.71 -4.86
C SER A 60 7.13 -8.94 -5.77
N ALA A 61 6.09 -9.00 -6.60
CA ALA A 61 5.89 -10.09 -7.55
C ALA A 61 7.07 -10.20 -8.54
N LEU A 62 7.54 -9.07 -9.08
CA LEU A 62 8.70 -9.04 -9.99
C LEU A 62 9.98 -9.55 -9.31
N LEU A 63 10.26 -9.14 -8.07
CA LEU A 63 11.42 -9.62 -7.30
C LEU A 63 11.36 -11.13 -7.03
N LEU A 64 10.15 -11.67 -6.87
CA LEU A 64 9.90 -13.09 -6.65
C LEU A 64 9.76 -13.90 -7.96
N ALA A 65 9.96 -13.25 -9.12
CA ALA A 65 9.74 -13.84 -10.44
C ALA A 65 8.33 -14.44 -10.63
N ASN A 66 7.33 -13.85 -9.98
CA ASN A 66 5.92 -14.22 -10.06
C ASN A 66 5.13 -13.20 -10.90
N PRO A 67 4.05 -13.63 -11.58
CA PRO A 67 3.15 -12.69 -12.23
C PRO A 67 2.43 -11.82 -11.18
N PRO A 68 2.30 -10.51 -11.40
CA PRO A 68 1.51 -9.63 -10.54
C PRO A 68 0.07 -10.10 -10.37
N GLY A 69 -0.43 -10.14 -9.13
CA GLY A 69 -1.76 -10.70 -8.81
C GLY A 69 -2.95 -10.00 -9.50
N TRP A 70 -2.80 -8.73 -9.88
CA TRP A 70 -3.84 -8.00 -10.60
C TRP A 70 -4.02 -8.48 -12.05
N LEU A 71 -2.97 -9.05 -12.67
CA LEU A 71 -3.08 -9.66 -14.00
C LEU A 71 -3.84 -10.99 -13.96
N ALA A 72 -3.82 -11.67 -12.81
CA ALA A 72 -4.53 -12.93 -12.60
C ALA A 72 -6.01 -12.73 -12.23
N SER A 73 -6.46 -11.50 -12.01
CA SER A 73 -7.82 -11.20 -11.56
C SER A 73 -8.64 -10.49 -12.65
N ASN A 74 -9.74 -11.13 -13.06
CA ASN A 74 -10.71 -10.53 -13.97
C ASN A 74 -11.53 -9.40 -13.32
N ALA A 75 -11.45 -9.21 -11.99
CA ALA A 75 -12.25 -8.23 -11.26
C ALA A 75 -11.46 -6.96 -10.90
N LEU A 76 -10.17 -7.08 -10.59
CA LEU A 76 -9.39 -5.95 -10.05
C LEU A 76 -9.30 -4.77 -11.02
N LEU A 77 -8.89 -5.01 -12.28
CA LEU A 77 -8.78 -3.92 -13.25
C LEU A 77 -10.14 -3.23 -13.52
N PRO A 78 -11.24 -3.93 -13.81
CA PRO A 78 -12.55 -3.29 -13.97
C PRO A 78 -12.98 -2.46 -12.76
N ILE A 79 -12.86 -2.99 -11.54
CA ILE A 79 -13.24 -2.26 -10.31
C ILE A 79 -12.44 -0.96 -10.18
N TYR A 80 -11.11 -1.03 -10.30
CA TYR A 80 -10.25 0.14 -10.18
C TYR A 80 -10.55 1.18 -11.26
N THR A 81 -10.76 0.72 -12.50
CA THR A 81 -11.12 1.61 -13.62
C THR A 81 -12.45 2.31 -13.37
N LEU A 82 -13.48 1.57 -12.94
CA LEU A 82 -14.80 2.14 -12.66
C LEU A 82 -14.74 3.15 -11.53
N ILE A 83 -13.98 2.87 -10.46
CA ILE A 83 -13.81 3.79 -9.35
C ILE A 83 -13.04 5.04 -9.77
N TYR A 84 -11.99 4.90 -10.59
CA TYR A 84 -11.28 6.04 -11.16
C TYR A 84 -12.22 6.91 -12.01
N LEU A 85 -13.01 6.29 -12.91
CA LEU A 85 -13.96 7.02 -13.76
C LEU A 85 -15.07 7.67 -12.93
N ALA A 86 -15.61 6.97 -11.92
CA ALA A 86 -16.61 7.53 -11.02
C ALA A 86 -16.06 8.76 -10.29
N ILE A 87 -14.84 8.69 -9.75
CA ILE A 87 -14.25 9.83 -9.06
C ILE A 87 -13.86 10.92 -10.03
N PHE A 88 -13.16 10.68 -11.14
CA PHE A 88 -12.62 11.74 -12.01
C PHE A 88 -13.56 12.25 -13.10
N LYS A 89 -14.56 11.45 -13.50
CA LYS A 89 -15.37 11.67 -14.70
C LYS A 89 -16.87 11.59 -14.46
N SER A 90 -17.33 11.51 -13.21
CA SER A 90 -18.77 11.58 -12.91
C SER A 90 -19.38 12.87 -13.45
N PRO A 91 -20.60 12.83 -14.01
CA PRO A 91 -21.31 14.03 -14.44
C PRO A 91 -21.52 14.97 -13.24
N PHE A 92 -21.36 16.27 -13.47
CA PHE A 92 -21.45 17.33 -12.45
C PHE A 92 -20.53 17.14 -11.24
N ASP A 93 -19.53 16.28 -11.36
CA ASP A 93 -18.56 16.02 -10.30
C ASP A 93 -19.17 15.50 -8.98
N VAL A 94 -20.34 14.86 -9.06
CA VAL A 94 -21.16 14.51 -7.89
C VAL A 94 -20.42 13.58 -6.93
N VAL A 95 -19.70 12.58 -7.45
CA VAL A 95 -19.04 11.57 -6.60
C VAL A 95 -17.94 12.23 -5.76
N PHE A 96 -17.06 13.00 -6.39
CA PHE A 96 -15.97 13.66 -5.66
C PHE A 96 -16.49 14.75 -4.72
N GLN A 97 -17.50 15.52 -5.13
CA GLN A 97 -18.12 16.52 -4.26
C GLN A 97 -18.77 15.89 -3.03
N LEU A 98 -19.46 14.75 -3.18
CA LEU A 98 -20.05 14.02 -2.05
C LEU A 98 -18.97 13.50 -1.10
N LEU A 99 -17.92 12.89 -1.63
CA LEU A 99 -16.78 12.41 -0.86
C LEU A 99 -16.07 13.55 -0.11
N ASN A 100 -15.96 14.72 -0.73
CA ASN A 100 -15.36 15.89 -0.11
C ASN A 100 -16.28 16.55 0.92
N PHE A 101 -17.60 16.57 0.68
CA PHE A 101 -18.60 17.10 1.60
C PHE A 101 -18.66 16.32 2.91
N LEU A 102 -18.58 15.00 2.85
CA LEU A 102 -18.50 14.12 4.01
C LEU A 102 -17.09 14.06 4.65
N GLY A 103 -16.15 14.87 4.14
CA GLY A 103 -14.72 14.95 4.45
C GLY A 103 -14.19 14.02 5.55
N PRO A 104 -14.40 14.31 6.84
CA PRO A 104 -13.85 13.51 7.93
C PRO A 104 -14.28 12.04 7.91
N LEU A 105 -15.55 11.78 7.63
CA LEU A 105 -16.12 10.42 7.59
C LEU A 105 -15.59 9.65 6.38
N THR A 106 -15.59 10.29 5.20
CA THR A 106 -15.03 9.69 3.99
C THR A 106 -13.57 9.33 4.19
N GLU A 107 -12.76 10.26 4.69
CA GLU A 107 -11.35 9.99 4.91
C GLU A 107 -11.14 8.87 5.94
N LEU A 108 -11.95 8.78 7.00
CA LEU A 108 -11.87 7.70 7.97
C LEU A 108 -12.17 6.34 7.34
N VAL A 109 -13.32 6.20 6.66
CA VAL A 109 -13.77 4.94 6.06
C VAL A 109 -12.79 4.48 4.97
N LEU A 110 -12.37 5.40 4.09
CA LEU A 110 -11.39 5.09 3.05
C LEU A 110 -10.03 4.70 3.64
N SER A 111 -9.59 5.36 4.74
CA SER A 111 -8.33 5.00 5.40
C SER A 111 -8.39 3.62 6.06
N ILE A 112 -9.53 3.21 6.61
CA ILE A 112 -9.70 1.86 7.18
C ILE A 112 -9.57 0.81 6.07
N GLY A 113 -10.28 0.97 4.96
CA GLY A 113 -10.18 0.04 3.83
C GLY A 113 -8.78 -0.01 3.23
N ASP A 114 -8.14 1.13 3.07
CA ASP A 114 -6.74 1.25 2.63
C ASP A 114 -5.77 0.57 3.58
N CYS A 115 -5.94 0.74 4.90
CA CYS A 115 -5.11 0.09 5.92
C CYS A 115 -5.23 -1.44 5.87
N ILE A 116 -6.45 -1.97 5.72
CA ILE A 116 -6.66 -3.42 5.59
C ILE A 116 -5.99 -3.93 4.30
N SER A 117 -6.17 -3.21 3.19
CA SER A 117 -5.54 -3.54 1.90
C SER A 117 -4.01 -3.50 1.96
N CYS A 118 -3.44 -2.46 2.58
CA CYS A 118 -2.00 -2.30 2.76
C CYS A 118 -1.42 -3.39 3.67
N THR A 119 -2.10 -3.71 4.77
CA THR A 119 -1.71 -4.84 5.64
C THR A 119 -1.72 -6.14 4.84
N PHE A 120 -2.77 -6.40 4.06
CA PHE A 120 -2.85 -7.57 3.19
C PHE A 120 -1.69 -7.64 2.19
N ALA A 121 -1.38 -6.51 1.55
CA ALA A 121 -0.29 -6.42 0.60
C ALA A 121 1.05 -6.77 1.26
N ILE A 122 1.35 -6.15 2.40
CA ILE A 122 2.59 -6.39 3.17
C ILE A 122 2.69 -7.86 3.59
N THR A 123 1.66 -8.38 4.26
CA THR A 123 1.73 -9.72 4.87
C THR A 123 1.61 -10.81 3.82
N SER A 124 0.59 -10.76 2.98
CA SER A 124 0.23 -11.89 2.10
C SER A 124 0.96 -11.81 0.75
N MET A 125 0.98 -10.64 0.12
CA MET A 125 1.59 -10.45 -1.20
C MET A 125 3.10 -10.13 -1.13
N GLY A 126 3.61 -9.83 0.06
CA GLY A 126 5.02 -9.62 0.33
C GLY A 126 5.65 -10.79 1.07
N VAL A 127 5.39 -10.88 2.37
CA VAL A 127 6.05 -11.85 3.25
C VAL A 127 5.67 -13.30 2.93
N GLU A 128 4.37 -13.62 2.89
CA GLU A 128 3.91 -14.99 2.59
C GLU A 128 4.25 -15.39 1.14
N ALA A 129 4.11 -14.49 0.18
CA ALA A 129 4.54 -14.74 -1.19
C ALA A 129 6.03 -15.09 -1.28
N THR A 130 6.88 -14.47 -0.45
CA THR A 130 8.30 -14.84 -0.35
C THR A 130 8.46 -16.24 0.22
N ARG A 131 7.77 -16.57 1.32
CA ARG A 131 7.79 -17.90 1.96
C ARG A 131 7.32 -19.01 1.04
N LEU A 132 6.38 -18.71 0.15
CA LEU A 132 5.82 -19.63 -0.85
C LEU A 132 6.64 -19.68 -2.14
N SER A 133 7.78 -18.97 -2.23
CA SER A 133 8.65 -19.00 -3.40
C SER A 133 9.10 -20.43 -3.71
N SER A 134 9.12 -20.78 -5.00
CA SER A 134 9.62 -22.08 -5.47
C SER A 134 11.11 -22.28 -5.16
N ASN A 135 11.86 -21.19 -5.00
CA ASN A 135 13.26 -21.21 -4.63
C ASN A 135 13.43 -21.28 -3.10
N LYS A 136 13.96 -22.40 -2.60
CA LYS A 136 14.18 -22.65 -1.16
C LYS A 136 15.05 -21.58 -0.48
N TYR A 137 16.00 -20.99 -1.20
CA TYR A 137 16.84 -19.91 -0.67
C TYR A 137 16.05 -18.63 -0.45
N ILE A 138 15.11 -18.32 -1.34
CA ILE A 138 14.23 -17.15 -1.21
C ILE A 138 13.17 -17.42 -0.13
N ALA A 139 12.58 -18.62 -0.13
CA ALA A 139 11.56 -19.02 0.84
C ALA A 139 12.00 -18.91 2.30
N SER A 140 13.29 -19.11 2.57
CA SER A 140 13.89 -18.97 3.91
C SER A 140 14.59 -17.63 4.14
N SER A 141 14.62 -16.73 3.14
CA SER A 141 15.32 -15.46 3.23
C SER A 141 14.49 -14.40 3.95
N TYR A 142 14.91 -14.05 5.16
CA TYR A 142 14.32 -12.94 5.91
C TYR A 142 14.52 -11.60 5.23
N VAL A 143 15.67 -11.40 4.58
CA VAL A 143 15.92 -10.20 3.80
C VAL A 143 14.90 -10.11 2.65
N GLY A 144 14.61 -11.22 1.98
CA GLY A 144 13.55 -11.31 0.98
C GLY A 144 12.19 -10.93 1.55
N MET A 145 11.83 -11.47 2.72
CA MET A 145 10.56 -11.16 3.39
C MET A 145 10.45 -9.67 3.75
N LEU A 146 11.51 -9.09 4.33
CA LEU A 146 11.53 -7.69 4.73
C LEU A 146 11.44 -6.75 3.52
N ILE A 147 12.20 -7.02 2.45
CA ILE A 147 12.18 -6.21 1.22
C ILE A 147 10.82 -6.33 0.53
N CYS A 148 10.34 -7.55 0.28
CA CYS A 148 9.09 -7.77 -0.45
C CYS A 148 7.87 -7.28 0.33
N GLY A 149 7.83 -7.47 1.66
CA GLY A 149 6.78 -6.91 2.52
C GLY A 149 6.78 -5.39 2.52
N THR A 150 7.94 -4.77 2.71
CA THR A 150 8.04 -3.29 2.75
C THR A 150 7.67 -2.68 1.41
N LEU A 151 8.18 -3.22 0.30
CA LEU A 151 7.85 -2.74 -1.05
C LEU A 151 6.39 -3.00 -1.40
N SER A 152 5.78 -4.09 -0.93
CA SER A 152 4.35 -4.33 -1.14
C SER A 152 3.47 -3.24 -0.52
N GLY A 153 3.90 -2.66 0.62
CA GLY A 153 3.18 -1.57 1.28
C GLY A 153 3.41 -0.19 0.67
N CYS A 154 4.63 0.15 0.24
CA CYS A 154 4.98 1.52 -0.16
C CYS A 154 5.55 1.69 -1.59
N GLY A 155 5.73 0.62 -2.35
CA GLY A 155 6.41 0.66 -3.66
C GLY A 155 5.68 1.50 -4.73
N GLY A 156 4.34 1.58 -4.68
CA GLY A 156 3.57 2.44 -5.59
C GLY A 156 3.89 3.93 -5.42
N GLY A 157 4.15 4.37 -4.18
CA GLY A 157 4.59 5.73 -3.88
C GLY A 157 6.00 6.01 -4.40
N ILE A 158 6.91 5.04 -4.27
CA ILE A 158 8.30 5.15 -4.77
C ILE A 158 8.32 5.36 -6.28
N PHE A 159 7.57 4.57 -7.04
CA PHE A 159 7.51 4.72 -8.50
C PHE A 159 6.83 6.02 -8.93
N THR A 160 5.72 6.37 -8.28
CA THR A 160 5.04 7.63 -8.53
C THR A 160 5.97 8.82 -8.34
N ASP A 161 6.80 8.78 -7.30
CA ASP A 161 7.78 9.81 -7.00
C ASP A 161 8.97 9.81 -7.99
N ALA A 162 9.46 8.62 -8.36
CA ALA A 162 10.55 8.42 -9.32
C ALA A 162 10.23 8.99 -10.70
N PHE A 163 9.02 8.73 -11.20
CA PHE A 163 8.59 9.12 -12.54
C PHE A 163 7.74 10.39 -12.57
N GLN A 164 7.53 11.02 -11.42
CA GLN A 164 6.67 12.20 -11.25
C GLN A 164 5.25 11.99 -11.81
N LEU A 165 4.65 10.83 -11.53
CA LEU A 165 3.38 10.41 -12.16
C LEU A 165 2.19 11.30 -11.78
N THR A 166 2.31 12.05 -10.67
CA THR A 166 1.32 13.06 -10.22
C THR A 166 1.44 14.39 -10.95
N ARG A 167 2.37 14.54 -11.90
CA ARG A 167 2.53 15.76 -12.71
C ARG A 167 2.04 15.53 -14.14
N ARG A 168 1.68 16.63 -14.80
CA ARG A 168 1.31 16.61 -16.23
C ARG A 168 2.47 16.21 -17.13
N VAL A 169 3.69 16.64 -16.82
CA VAL A 169 4.91 16.23 -17.53
C VAL A 169 5.67 15.26 -16.64
N TRP A 170 5.83 14.03 -17.13
CA TRP A 170 6.59 13.00 -16.43
C TRP A 170 8.08 13.16 -16.70
N ALA A 171 8.86 12.95 -15.66
CA ALA A 171 10.31 13.01 -15.72
C ALA A 171 10.88 12.03 -14.69
N PHE A 172 11.99 11.41 -15.04
CA PHE A 172 12.70 10.56 -14.09
C PHE A 172 13.52 11.44 -13.14
N ARG A 173 13.37 11.20 -11.83
CA ARG A 173 14.16 11.85 -10.78
C ARG A 173 14.59 10.85 -9.74
N THR A 174 15.61 11.22 -8.96
CA THR A 174 15.96 10.51 -7.73
C THR A 174 14.77 10.58 -6.76
N PRO A 175 14.20 9.43 -6.37
CA PRO A 175 13.11 9.40 -5.41
C PRO A 175 13.53 10.00 -4.06
N ALA A 176 12.63 10.75 -3.44
CA ALA A 176 12.85 11.40 -2.15
C ALA A 176 13.23 10.41 -1.04
N VAL A 177 12.80 9.14 -1.15
CA VAL A 177 13.16 8.08 -0.19
C VAL A 177 14.67 7.87 -0.03
N TYR A 178 15.46 8.17 -1.06
CA TYR A 178 16.93 8.08 -1.00
C TYR A 178 17.59 9.29 -0.34
N SER A 179 16.92 10.44 -0.34
CA SER A 179 17.41 11.66 0.32
C SER A 179 16.96 11.73 1.78
N ALA A 180 15.75 11.25 2.07
CA ALA A 180 15.21 11.14 3.41
C ALA A 180 14.23 9.96 3.48
N LEU A 181 14.42 9.07 4.47
CA LEU A 181 13.51 7.95 4.70
C LEU A 181 12.09 8.46 4.98
N GLY A 182 11.21 8.29 3.99
CA GLY A 182 9.80 8.65 4.07
C GLY A 182 9.10 7.93 5.22
N SER A 183 8.11 8.59 5.83
CA SER A 183 7.30 8.02 6.91
C SER A 183 6.68 6.69 6.52
N ASP A 184 6.24 6.56 5.27
CA ASP A 184 5.47 5.41 4.80
C ASP A 184 6.37 4.18 4.66
N MET A 185 7.60 4.38 4.18
CA MET A 185 8.64 3.35 4.16
C MET A 185 8.95 2.85 5.58
N LYS A 186 9.14 3.77 6.55
CA LYS A 186 9.41 3.41 7.95
C LYS A 186 8.26 2.60 8.54
N VAL A 187 7.02 3.04 8.33
CA VAL A 187 5.83 2.33 8.83
C VAL A 187 5.71 0.96 8.16
N CYS A 188 5.83 0.86 6.84
CA CYS A 188 5.75 -0.43 6.13
C CYS A 188 6.85 -1.39 6.57
N PHE A 189 8.08 -0.90 6.77
CA PHE A 189 9.18 -1.71 7.28
C PHE A 189 8.92 -2.20 8.70
N SER A 190 8.43 -1.34 9.59
CA SER A 190 8.06 -1.71 10.96
C SER A 190 6.95 -2.75 11.00
N ILE A 191 5.89 -2.59 10.20
CA ILE A 191 4.79 -3.55 10.09
C ILE A 191 5.28 -4.89 9.51
N THR A 192 6.12 -4.85 8.48
CA THR A 192 6.71 -6.06 7.89
C THR A 192 7.56 -6.80 8.92
N SER A 193 8.39 -6.06 9.65
CA SER A 193 9.24 -6.61 10.71
C SER A 193 8.38 -7.25 11.79
N LEU A 194 7.37 -6.53 12.30
CA LEU A 194 6.42 -7.04 13.30
C LEU A 194 5.76 -8.35 12.85
N TYR A 195 5.31 -8.42 11.60
CA TYR A 195 4.72 -9.63 11.05
C TYR A 195 5.70 -10.80 11.00
N VAL A 196 6.93 -10.57 10.51
CA VAL A 196 7.98 -11.60 10.43
C VAL A 196 8.37 -12.09 11.82
N PHE A 197 8.53 -11.18 12.78
CA PHE A 197 8.89 -11.49 14.17
C PHE A 197 7.83 -12.34 14.87
N THR A 198 6.56 -11.98 14.73
CA THR A 198 5.46 -12.66 15.43
C THR A 198 5.09 -13.99 14.80
N THR A 199 5.35 -14.19 13.51
CA THR A 199 5.03 -15.45 12.81
C THR A 199 6.19 -16.43 12.70
N SER A 200 7.43 -15.99 12.91
CA SER A 200 8.63 -16.85 12.87
C SER A 200 9.69 -16.51 13.93
N PRO A 201 9.31 -16.41 15.22
CA PRO A 201 10.17 -15.89 16.29
C PRO A 201 11.44 -16.73 16.49
N PHE A 202 11.35 -18.06 16.53
CA PHE A 202 12.49 -18.93 16.86
C PHE A 202 13.63 -18.86 15.84
N ALA A 203 13.31 -18.90 14.56
CA ALA A 203 14.32 -18.93 13.50
C ALA A 203 14.97 -17.55 13.29
N PHE A 204 14.23 -16.46 13.55
CA PHE A 204 14.78 -15.10 13.50
C PHE A 204 15.53 -14.71 14.77
N ALA A 205 15.03 -15.09 15.96
CA ALA A 205 15.70 -14.86 17.24
C ALA A 205 17.08 -15.54 17.28
N LYS A 206 17.18 -16.76 16.72
CA LYS A 206 18.46 -17.44 16.51
C LYS A 206 19.43 -16.62 15.63
N TYR A 207 18.93 -15.91 14.62
CA TYR A 207 19.75 -15.09 13.74
C TYR A 207 20.29 -13.82 14.44
N LEU A 208 19.49 -13.22 15.33
CA LEU A 208 19.87 -12.03 16.09
C LEU A 208 20.55 -12.32 17.43
N GLY A 209 20.66 -13.58 17.84
CA GLY A 209 21.16 -13.95 19.17
C GLY A 209 20.24 -13.50 20.31
N LEU A 210 18.94 -13.34 20.03
CA LEU A 210 17.92 -12.96 21.01
C LEU A 210 17.23 -14.20 21.55
N ASP A 211 16.70 -14.11 22.78
CA ASP A 211 15.84 -15.14 23.32
C ASP A 211 14.45 -15.05 22.66
N ALA A 212 14.00 -16.18 22.10
CA ALA A 212 12.71 -16.29 21.44
C ALA A 212 11.53 -16.01 22.39
N ALA A 213 11.73 -16.10 23.71
CA ALA A 213 10.73 -15.78 24.73
C ALA A 213 10.23 -14.32 24.67
N TRP A 214 10.98 -13.41 24.06
CA TRP A 214 10.61 -11.99 23.93
C TRP A 214 9.51 -11.74 22.89
N PHE A 215 9.25 -12.70 22.01
CA PHE A 215 8.33 -12.53 20.88
C PHE A 215 7.17 -13.53 20.98
N PRO A 216 5.92 -13.07 21.07
CA PRO A 216 4.78 -13.98 21.05
C PRO A 216 4.69 -14.66 19.67
N LEU A 217 4.62 -15.99 19.67
CA LEU A 217 4.30 -16.76 18.46
C LEU A 217 2.80 -16.61 18.21
N LEU A 218 2.45 -15.85 17.17
CA LEU A 218 1.08 -15.62 16.74
C LEU A 218 0.76 -16.47 15.51
N SER A 219 -0.50 -16.90 15.40
CA SER A 219 -0.99 -17.44 14.13
C SER A 219 -0.95 -16.37 13.03
N ALA A 220 -0.93 -16.79 11.76
CA ALA A 220 -0.91 -15.85 10.64
C ALA A 220 -2.09 -14.87 10.66
N HIS A 221 -3.26 -15.30 11.16
CA HIS A 221 -4.43 -14.45 11.29
C HIS A 221 -4.27 -13.44 12.42
N GLU A 222 -3.83 -13.86 13.60
CA GLU A 222 -3.60 -12.97 14.74
C GLU A 222 -2.54 -11.92 14.41
N ALA A 223 -1.42 -12.34 13.80
CA ALA A 223 -0.36 -11.44 13.37
C ALA A 223 -0.85 -10.41 12.35
N LYS A 224 -1.70 -10.80 11.39
CA LYS A 224 -2.35 -9.86 10.44
C LYS A 224 -3.24 -8.86 11.15
N THR A 225 -4.04 -9.31 12.11
CA THR A 225 -4.93 -8.44 12.90
C THR A 225 -4.13 -7.43 13.72
N VAL A 226 -3.05 -7.87 14.38
CA VAL A 226 -2.14 -6.99 15.13
C VAL A 226 -1.49 -5.97 14.20
N CYS A 227 -0.95 -6.40 13.06
CA CYS A 227 -0.35 -5.51 12.06
C CYS A 227 -1.35 -4.46 11.56
N CYS A 228 -2.58 -4.87 11.24
CA CYS A 228 -3.63 -3.96 10.82
C CYS A 228 -3.98 -2.94 11.90
N SER A 229 -4.04 -3.38 13.16
CA SER A 229 -4.36 -2.52 14.30
C SER A 229 -3.26 -1.48 14.55
N VAL A 230 -1.99 -1.89 14.47
CA VAL A 230 -0.84 -1.00 14.62
C VAL A 230 -0.76 0.00 13.46
N LEU A 231 -0.99 -0.45 12.22
CA LEU A 231 -1.01 0.42 11.05
C LEU A 231 -2.13 1.46 11.15
N LEU A 232 -3.36 1.02 11.49
CA LEU A 232 -4.51 1.90 11.67
C LEU A 232 -4.25 2.92 12.79
N GLY A 233 -3.73 2.48 13.94
CA GLY A 233 -3.37 3.35 15.05
C GLY A 233 -2.33 4.39 14.64
N THR A 234 -1.33 4.00 13.84
CA THR A 234 -0.30 4.91 13.32
C THR A 234 -0.89 5.95 12.36
N MET A 235 -1.80 5.54 11.47
CA MET A 235 -2.47 6.45 10.54
C MET A 235 -3.38 7.45 11.28
N LEU A 236 -4.17 6.98 12.25
CA LEU A 236 -5.02 7.83 13.08
C LEU A 236 -4.18 8.80 13.92
N TYR A 237 -3.08 8.32 14.50
CA TYR A 237 -2.14 9.17 15.24
C TYR A 237 -1.59 10.28 14.35
N ARG A 238 -1.10 9.95 13.14
CA ARG A 238 -0.62 10.96 12.18
C ARG A 238 -1.72 11.96 11.82
N LYS A 239 -2.96 11.52 11.65
CA LYS A 239 -4.07 12.41 11.33
C LYS A 239 -4.43 13.36 12.47
N CYS A 240 -4.43 12.87 13.70
CA CYS A 240 -4.84 13.66 14.87
C CYS A 240 -3.71 14.54 15.44
N PHE A 241 -2.45 14.09 15.34
CA PHE A 241 -1.32 14.69 16.06
C PHE A 241 -0.17 15.16 15.18
N SER A 242 -0.16 14.83 13.87
CA SER A 242 0.83 15.46 12.99
C SER A 242 0.37 16.90 12.71
N PRO A 243 1.15 17.93 13.10
CA PRO A 243 0.87 19.28 12.63
C PRO A 243 0.90 19.26 11.11
N SER A 244 -0.06 19.93 10.48
CA SER A 244 -0.17 20.09 9.02
C SER A 244 1.05 20.84 8.50
N THR A 245 2.14 20.10 8.25
CA THR A 245 3.45 20.66 7.89
C THR A 245 3.62 20.82 6.36
N ASP A 246 2.55 20.69 5.58
CA ASP A 246 2.63 20.66 4.11
C ASP A 246 2.27 21.97 3.39
N LEU A 247 1.89 23.04 4.10
CA LEU A 247 1.57 24.33 3.46
C LEU A 247 2.65 25.41 3.61
N LYS A 248 3.64 25.23 4.49
CA LYS A 248 4.72 26.22 4.69
C LYS A 248 5.99 25.91 3.89
N THR A 249 6.31 24.64 3.66
CA THR A 249 7.58 24.25 3.02
C THR A 249 7.55 24.41 1.49
N GLN A 250 6.36 24.43 0.86
CA GLN A 250 6.23 24.76 -0.57
C GLN A 250 6.29 26.27 -0.85
N LYS A 251 5.96 27.15 0.11
CA LYS A 251 6.07 28.60 -0.07
C LYS A 251 7.49 29.14 0.09
N MET A 252 8.40 28.41 0.74
CA MET A 252 9.79 28.85 0.94
C MET A 252 10.78 28.39 -0.14
N LYS A 253 10.35 27.58 -1.12
CA LYS A 253 11.19 27.16 -2.27
C LYS A 253 10.79 27.82 -3.60
N ALA A 254 9.91 28.82 -3.56
CA ALA A 254 9.45 29.57 -4.71
C ALA A 254 9.91 31.04 -4.72
N HIS A 255 11.02 31.34 -4.04
CA HIS A 255 11.76 32.60 -4.15
C HIS A 255 13.24 32.32 -4.37
#